data_AF-A0A8T4ENH4-F1
#
_entry.id   AF-A0A8T4ENH4-F1
#
_cell.length_a   1.000
_cell.length_b   1.000
_cell.length_c   1.000
_cell.angle_alpha   90.00
_cell.angle_beta   90.00
_cell.angle_gamma   90.00
#
_symmetry.space_group_name_H-M   'P 1'
#
loop_
_entity.id
_entity.type
_entity.pdbx_description
1 polymer ?
#
loop_
_entity_poly.entity_id
_entity_poly.type
_entity_poly.pdbx_seq_one_letter_code
_entity_poly.pdbx_strand_id
1 'polypeptide(L)'
;MPAPRELERLGGLFDSISERSKPFLDECSKTKFLAVSDYSSATSEYMKLVTKALSEDGLGLSKKSDCQSSLSNVQSALESKRLDKGLLQALEDLRATYLESMVKPAFKTYLHEDSLTKTDIEKVYMNALKIDGLIEVIQFLNRVRRLR
;
A
#
# COMPACT_ATOMS: atom_id res chain seq x y z
N MET A 1 -24.90 -3.59 15.03
CA MET A 1 -24.92 -4.19 13.68
C MET A 1 -25.05 -3.06 12.68
N PRO A 2 -24.27 -3.06 11.58
CA PRO A 2 -24.35 -2.00 10.57
C PRO A 2 -25.74 -1.97 9.93
N ALA A 3 -26.22 -0.77 9.59
CA ALA A 3 -27.51 -0.59 8.95
C ALA A 3 -27.48 -1.17 7.51
N PRO A 4 -28.61 -1.65 6.94
CA PRO A 4 -28.64 -2.23 5.60
C PRO A 4 -28.03 -1.34 4.51
N ARG A 5 -28.21 -0.02 4.60
CA ARG A 5 -27.61 0.97 3.68
C ARG A 5 -26.08 1.09 3.82
N GLU A 6 -25.55 0.88 5.03
CA GLU A 6 -24.10 0.85 5.26
C GLU A 6 -23.49 -0.39 4.60
N LEU A 7 -24.16 -1.55 4.70
CA LEU A 7 -23.72 -2.79 4.06
C LEU A 7 -23.71 -2.69 2.52
N GLU A 8 -24.74 -2.10 1.91
CA GLU A 8 -24.78 -1.86 0.46
C GLU A 8 -23.66 -0.92 0.00
N ARG A 9 -23.41 0.16 0.74
CA ARG A 9 -22.30 1.08 0.48
C ARG A 9 -20.94 0.39 0.56
N LEU A 10 -20.76 -0.48 1.55
CA LEU A 10 -19.54 -1.27 1.72
C LEU A 10 -19.35 -2.27 0.58
N GLY A 11 -20.40 -3.00 0.20
CA GLY A 11 -20.35 -3.93 -0.92
C GLY A 11 -19.91 -3.24 -2.21
N GLY A 12 -20.60 -2.15 -2.56
CA GLY A 12 -20.25 -1.38 -3.76
C GLY A 12 -18.87 -0.72 -3.71
N LEU A 13 -18.34 -0.43 -2.52
CA LEU A 13 -16.98 0.09 -2.32
C LEU A 13 -15.92 -1.01 -2.52
N PHE A 14 -16.14 -2.21 -1.98
CA PHE A 14 -15.19 -3.31 -2.12
C PHE A 14 -15.09 -3.83 -3.55
N ASP A 15 -16.22 -3.90 -4.28
CA ASP A 15 -16.23 -4.31 -5.68
C ASP A 15 -15.38 -3.37 -6.54
N SER A 16 -15.58 -2.05 -6.38
CA SER A 16 -14.84 -1.05 -7.17
C SER A 16 -13.35 -1.00 -6.82
N ILE A 17 -12.99 -1.14 -5.54
CA ILE A 17 -11.58 -1.21 -5.12
C ILE A 17 -10.91 -2.46 -5.69
N SER A 18 -11.60 -3.60 -5.70
CA SER A 18 -11.07 -4.86 -6.23
C SER A 18 -10.72 -4.74 -7.71
N GLU A 19 -11.58 -4.12 -8.51
CA GLU A 19 -11.32 -3.88 -9.94
C GLU A 19 -10.16 -2.89 -10.15
N ARG A 20 -10.14 -1.80 -9.39
CA ARG A 20 -9.12 -0.74 -9.54
C ARG A 20 -7.74 -1.13 -9.03
N SER A 21 -7.66 -2.00 -8.03
CA SER A 21 -6.39 -2.48 -7.45
C SER A 21 -5.69 -3.53 -8.30
N LYS A 22 -6.45 -4.27 -9.12
CA LYS A 22 -5.96 -5.39 -9.92
C LYS A 22 -4.69 -5.08 -10.73
N PRO A 23 -4.58 -3.97 -11.49
CA PRO A 23 -3.36 -3.70 -12.28
C PRO A 23 -2.09 -3.60 -11.42
N PHE A 24 -2.18 -2.98 -10.25
CA PHE A 24 -1.03 -2.87 -9.35
C PHE A 24 -0.68 -4.22 -8.72
N LEU A 25 -1.68 -4.99 -8.29
CA LEU A 25 -1.48 -6.32 -7.71
C LEU A 25 -0.93 -7.32 -8.76
N ASP A 26 -1.28 -7.15 -10.04
CA ASP A 26 -0.71 -7.89 -11.15
C ASP A 26 0.77 -7.52 -11.35
N GLU A 27 1.14 -6.23 -11.26
CA GLU A 27 2.56 -5.80 -11.26
C GLU A 27 3.33 -6.45 -10.09
N CYS A 28 2.80 -6.41 -8.86
CA CYS A 28 3.38 -7.09 -7.70
C CYS A 28 3.57 -8.59 -7.93
N SER A 29 2.56 -9.26 -8.49
CA SER A 29 2.60 -10.70 -8.77
C SER A 29 3.65 -11.05 -9.84
N LYS A 30 3.76 -10.23 -10.89
CA LYS A 30 4.82 -10.38 -11.90
C LYS A 30 6.21 -10.22 -11.30
N THR A 31 6.41 -9.26 -10.40
CA THR A 31 7.69 -9.08 -9.70
C THR A 31 8.04 -10.30 -8.83
N LYS A 32 7.06 -10.89 -8.12
CA LYS A 32 7.27 -12.14 -7.36
C LYS A 32 7.68 -13.28 -8.29
N PHE A 33 7.00 -13.45 -9.42
CA PHE A 33 7.36 -14.49 -10.39
C PHE A 33 8.77 -14.29 -10.98
N LEU A 34 9.09 -13.06 -11.36
CA LEU A 34 10.40 -12.69 -11.89
C LEU A 34 11.53 -13.03 -10.90
N ALA A 35 11.29 -12.90 -9.59
CA ALA A 35 12.30 -13.20 -8.58
C ALA A 35 12.78 -14.66 -8.58
N VAL A 36 11.93 -15.59 -9.02
CA VAL A 36 12.27 -17.01 -9.11
C VAL A 36 13.29 -17.25 -10.21
N SER A 37 13.17 -16.57 -11.36
CA SER A 37 14.10 -16.68 -12.48
C SER A 37 15.27 -15.70 -12.40
N ASP A 38 14.98 -14.41 -12.23
CA ASP A 38 15.94 -13.31 -12.20
C ASP A 38 15.70 -12.39 -10.99
N TYR A 39 16.41 -12.69 -9.91
CA TYR A 39 16.32 -11.95 -8.65
C TYR A 39 16.79 -10.49 -8.77
N SER A 40 17.79 -10.22 -9.61
CA SER A 40 18.34 -8.86 -9.75
C SER A 40 17.35 -7.95 -10.47
N SER A 41 16.75 -8.44 -11.55
CA SER A 41 15.70 -7.72 -12.25
C SER A 41 14.45 -7.55 -11.39
N ALA A 42 14.05 -8.57 -10.62
CA ALA A 42 12.93 -8.46 -9.68
C ALA A 42 13.15 -7.40 -8.59
N THR A 43 14.38 -7.29 -8.08
CA THR A 43 14.76 -6.24 -7.13
C THR A 43 14.61 -4.86 -7.77
N SER A 44 15.08 -4.69 -9.01
CA SER A 44 14.96 -3.43 -9.76
C SER A 44 13.49 -3.04 -10.01
N GLU A 45 12.66 -4.01 -10.42
CA GLU A 45 11.22 -3.78 -10.63
C GLU A 45 10.50 -3.44 -9.32
N TYR A 46 10.86 -4.12 -8.22
CA TYR A 46 10.32 -3.79 -6.91
C TYR A 46 10.63 -2.35 -6.50
N MET A 47 11.87 -1.89 -6.69
CA MET A 47 12.23 -0.50 -6.37
C MET A 47 11.40 0.51 -7.18
N LYS A 48 11.16 0.24 -8.47
CA LYS A 48 10.26 1.07 -9.30
C LYS A 48 8.83 1.09 -8.75
N LEU A 49 8.31 -0.06 -8.33
CA LEU A 49 6.96 -0.15 -7.73
C LEU A 49 6.87 0.66 -6.45
N VAL A 50 7.85 0.56 -5.55
CA VAL A 50 7.85 1.33 -4.31
C VAL A 50 7.87 2.83 -4.60
N THR A 51 8.78 3.29 -5.46
CA THR A 51 8.89 4.72 -5.81
C THR A 51 7.61 5.26 -6.47
N LYS A 52 6.98 4.48 -7.36
CA LYS A 52 5.72 4.86 -8.03
C LYS A 52 4.54 4.89 -7.06
N ALA A 53 4.46 3.94 -6.13
CA ALA A 53 3.33 3.79 -5.22
C ALA A 53 3.38 4.73 -4.01
N LEU A 54 4.57 5.05 -3.51
CA LEU A 54 4.77 5.81 -2.28
C LEU A 54 5.21 7.27 -2.50
N SER A 55 4.83 7.88 -3.63
CA SER A 55 4.98 9.33 -3.76
C SER A 55 4.03 10.07 -2.81
N GLU A 56 4.44 11.23 -2.29
CA GLU A 56 3.60 12.06 -1.40
C GLU A 56 2.24 12.38 -2.04
N ASP A 57 2.25 12.70 -3.35
CA ASP A 57 1.05 12.92 -4.16
C ASP A 57 0.22 11.64 -4.36
N GLY A 58 0.90 10.49 -4.45
CA GLY A 58 0.28 9.18 -4.60
C GLY A 58 -0.50 8.77 -3.35
N LEU A 59 0.07 9.00 -2.17
CA LEU A 59 -0.54 8.63 -0.88
C LEU A 59 -1.56 9.65 -0.35
N GLY A 60 -1.59 10.86 -0.92
CA GLY A 60 -2.49 11.94 -0.51
C GLY A 60 -2.09 12.55 0.84
N LEU A 61 -0.80 12.62 1.12
CA LEU A 61 -0.25 12.96 2.45
C LEU A 61 0.05 14.44 2.65
N SER A 62 -0.26 15.30 1.68
CA SER A 62 0.13 16.73 1.63
C SER A 62 -0.30 17.61 2.81
N LYS A 63 -1.02 17.07 3.81
CA LYS A 63 -1.46 17.79 5.02
C LYS A 63 -1.34 17.01 6.34
N LYS A 64 -0.84 15.76 6.34
CA LYS A 64 -0.78 14.95 7.58
C LYS A 64 0.66 14.63 7.97
N SER A 65 1.14 15.27 9.04
CA SER A 65 2.47 15.08 9.62
C SER A 65 2.76 13.62 9.97
N ASP A 66 1.77 12.89 10.43
CA ASP A 66 1.97 11.58 11.07
C ASP A 66 2.50 10.53 10.10
N CYS A 67 1.96 10.50 8.87
CA CYS A 67 2.43 9.59 7.83
C CYS A 67 3.73 10.09 7.16
N GLN A 68 4.05 11.38 7.26
CA GLN A 68 5.22 11.96 6.59
C GLN A 68 6.51 11.41 7.21
N SER A 69 6.56 11.27 8.54
CA SER A 69 7.72 10.66 9.21
C SER A 69 7.93 9.20 8.81
N SER A 70 6.87 8.39 8.76
CA SER A 70 6.97 7.00 8.31
C SER A 70 7.35 6.90 6.83
N LEU A 71 6.84 7.80 5.99
CA LEU A 71 7.20 7.84 4.57
C LEU A 71 8.68 8.22 4.38
N SER A 72 9.17 9.23 5.10
CA SER A 72 10.58 9.60 5.07
C SER A 72 11.49 8.44 5.47
N ASN A 73 11.10 7.65 6.49
CA ASN A 73 11.85 6.46 6.87
C ASN A 73 11.92 5.42 5.74
N VAL A 74 10.81 5.21 5.02
CA VAL A 74 10.81 4.34 3.83
C VAL A 74 11.72 4.89 2.74
N GLN A 75 11.67 6.20 2.47
CA GLN A 75 12.54 6.84 1.47
C GLN A 75 14.02 6.70 1.83
N SER A 76 14.41 6.97 3.07
CA SER A 76 15.78 6.78 3.55
C SER A 76 16.22 5.31 3.46
N ALA A 77 15.32 4.36 3.77
CA ALA A 77 15.63 2.94 3.59
C ALA A 77 15.83 2.56 2.10
N LEU A 78 15.10 3.18 1.18
CA LEU A 78 15.24 2.95 -0.26
C LEU A 78 16.56 3.52 -0.83
N GLU A 79 17.08 4.62 -0.29
CA GLU A 79 18.37 5.19 -0.70
C GLU A 79 19.52 4.21 -0.50
N SER A 80 19.43 3.35 0.51
CA SER A 80 20.40 2.28 0.75
C SER A 80 20.41 1.20 -0.36
N LYS A 81 19.39 1.17 -1.24
CA LYS A 81 19.14 0.18 -2.30
C LYS A 81 19.18 -1.28 -1.82
N ARG A 82 19.00 -1.51 -0.52
CA ARG A 82 19.03 -2.83 0.08
C ARG A 82 17.61 -3.25 0.46
N LEU A 83 17.21 -4.41 -0.07
CA LEU A 83 16.01 -5.11 0.40
C LEU A 83 16.36 -5.85 1.70
N ASP A 84 16.36 -5.12 2.80
CA ASP A 84 16.69 -5.65 4.11
C ASP A 84 15.52 -5.55 5.09
N LYS A 85 15.77 -5.98 6.33
CA LYS A 85 14.77 -5.91 7.39
C LYS A 85 14.38 -4.47 7.73
N GLY A 86 15.26 -3.49 7.51
CA GLY A 86 14.98 -2.09 7.76
C GLY A 86 13.92 -1.54 6.81
N LEU A 87 14.04 -1.83 5.51
CA LEU A 87 13.02 -1.43 4.54
C LEU A 87 11.66 -2.10 4.81
N LEU A 88 11.66 -3.40 5.15
CA LEU A 88 10.43 -4.09 5.52
C LEU A 88 9.78 -3.46 6.76
N GLN A 89 10.56 -3.21 7.82
CA GLN A 89 10.05 -2.57 9.04
C GLN A 89 9.47 -1.18 8.73
N ALA A 90 10.16 -0.37 7.93
CA ALA A 90 9.69 0.96 7.57
C ALA A 90 8.35 0.91 6.80
N LEU A 91 8.15 -0.09 5.93
CA LEU A 91 6.87 -0.30 5.23
C LEU A 91 5.77 -0.77 6.17
N GLU A 92 6.08 -1.65 7.12
CA GLU A 92 5.13 -2.11 8.14
C GLU A 92 4.71 -0.96 9.07
N ASP A 93 5.64 -0.09 9.46
CA ASP A 93 5.36 1.11 10.24
C ASP A 93 4.50 2.11 9.45
N LEU A 94 4.82 2.33 8.16
CA LEU A 94 4.01 3.16 7.27
C LEU A 94 2.59 2.60 7.15
N ARG A 95 2.43 1.28 6.97
CA ARG A 95 1.13 0.62 6.91
C ARG A 95 0.34 0.85 8.19
N ALA A 96 0.94 0.62 9.35
CA ALA A 96 0.28 0.81 10.64
C ALA A 96 -0.20 2.25 10.80
N THR A 97 0.69 3.23 10.59
CA THR A 97 0.34 4.65 10.68
C THR A 97 -0.73 5.05 9.66
N TYR A 98 -0.65 4.56 8.42
CA TYR A 98 -1.63 4.88 7.38
C TYR A 98 -3.01 4.32 7.72
N LEU A 99 -3.08 3.10 8.26
CA LEU A 99 -4.36 2.51 8.70
C LEU A 99 -5.00 3.33 9.82
N GLU A 100 -4.21 3.72 10.83
CA GLU A 100 -4.72 4.48 11.98
C GLU A 100 -5.08 5.93 11.62
N SER A 101 -4.20 6.63 10.91
CA SER A 101 -4.33 8.07 10.68
C SER A 101 -5.12 8.41 9.41
N MET A 102 -5.27 7.48 8.46
CA MET A 102 -5.97 7.72 7.18
C MET A 102 -7.20 6.83 7.01
N VAL A 103 -7.02 5.51 7.01
CA VAL A 103 -8.10 4.58 6.63
C VAL A 103 -9.23 4.58 7.65
N LYS A 104 -8.94 4.40 8.94
CA LYS A 104 -9.98 4.36 9.98
C LYS A 104 -10.80 5.65 10.05
N PRO A 105 -10.21 6.86 10.07
CA PRO A 105 -10.98 8.09 10.08
C PRO A 105 -11.83 8.26 8.81
N ALA A 106 -11.25 8.01 7.64
CA ALA A 106 -11.96 8.15 6.37
C ALA A 106 -13.15 7.18 6.27
N PHE A 107 -12.98 5.95 6.74
CA PHE A 107 -14.05 4.96 6.79
C PHE A 107 -15.19 5.37 7.72
N LYS A 108 -14.87 5.89 8.92
CA LYS A 108 -15.86 6.40 9.86
C LYS A 108 -16.66 7.55 9.27
N THR A 109 -15.99 8.50 8.62
CA THR A 109 -16.64 9.64 7.95
C THR A 109 -17.52 9.18 6.78
N TYR A 110 -17.05 8.24 5.95
CA TYR A 110 -17.81 7.69 4.83
C TYR A 110 -19.11 7.01 5.26
N LEU A 111 -19.08 6.28 6.38
CA LEU A 111 -20.26 5.57 6.88
C LEU A 111 -21.27 6.50 7.56
N HIS A 112 -20.82 7.54 8.26
CA HIS A 112 -21.69 8.28 9.18
C HIS A 112 -21.96 9.74 8.81
N GLU A 113 -21.11 10.39 8.01
CA GLU A 113 -21.13 11.85 7.87
C GLU A 113 -21.45 12.34 6.45
N ASP A 114 -21.64 11.45 5.47
CA ASP A 114 -21.93 11.72 4.04
C ASP A 114 -21.01 12.74 3.34
N SER A 115 -20.01 13.27 4.05
CA SER A 115 -19.10 14.33 3.64
C SER A 115 -17.92 13.81 2.82
N LEU A 116 -17.65 12.50 2.88
CA LEU A 116 -16.61 11.85 2.10
C LEU A 116 -17.21 11.15 0.88
N THR A 117 -16.70 11.46 -0.31
CA THR A 117 -17.19 10.80 -1.53
C THR A 117 -16.67 9.37 -1.65
N LYS A 118 -17.39 8.53 -2.41
CA LYS A 118 -16.94 7.16 -2.73
C LYS A 118 -15.53 7.15 -3.33
N THR A 119 -15.23 8.10 -4.22
CA THR A 119 -13.93 8.21 -4.89
C THR A 119 -12.79 8.51 -3.89
N ASP A 120 -13.06 9.35 -2.88
CA ASP A 120 -12.05 9.72 -1.89
C ASP A 120 -11.70 8.53 -0.97
N ILE A 121 -12.71 7.80 -0.49
CA ILE A 121 -12.49 6.61 0.33
C ILE A 121 -11.83 5.48 -0.48
N GLU A 122 -12.21 5.32 -1.75
CA GLU A 122 -11.55 4.38 -2.67
C GLU A 122 -10.06 4.70 -2.79
N LYS A 123 -9.68 5.97 -2.96
CA LYS A 123 -8.26 6.37 -3.06
C LYS A 123 -7.49 6.01 -1.80
N VAL A 124 -8.06 6.27 -0.62
CA VAL A 124 -7.45 5.93 0.67
C VAL A 124 -7.24 4.42 0.80
N TYR A 125 -8.26 3.60 0.49
CA TYR A 125 -8.13 2.14 0.53
C TYR A 125 -7.14 1.59 -0.51
N MET A 126 -7.17 2.14 -1.72
CA MET A 126 -6.23 1.78 -2.79
C MET A 126 -4.78 2.00 -2.38
N ASN A 127 -4.51 3.05 -1.62
CA ASN A 127 -3.17 3.33 -1.11
C ASN A 127 -2.76 2.35 0.00
N ALA A 128 -3.69 1.95 0.89
CA ALA A 128 -3.41 0.89 1.86
C ALA A 128 -3.08 -0.44 1.16
N LEU A 129 -3.86 -0.82 0.14
CA LEU A 129 -3.60 -2.03 -0.65
C LEU A 129 -2.25 -1.99 -1.38
N LYS A 130 -1.82 -0.82 -1.85
CA LYS A 130 -0.49 -0.68 -2.44
C LYS A 130 0.60 -0.96 -1.42
N ILE A 131 0.48 -0.40 -0.21
CA ILE A 131 1.46 -0.64 0.87
C ILE A 131 1.50 -2.14 1.21
N ASP A 132 0.34 -2.79 1.37
CA ASP A 132 0.26 -4.23 1.62
C ASP A 132 0.90 -5.06 0.50
N GLY A 133 0.61 -4.72 -0.76
CA GLY A 133 1.20 -5.40 -1.92
C GLY A 133 2.73 -5.27 -1.96
N LEU A 134 3.28 -4.10 -1.62
CA LEU A 134 4.73 -3.91 -1.53
C LEU A 134 5.35 -4.76 -0.41
N ILE A 135 4.73 -4.78 0.77
CA ILE A 135 5.17 -5.61 1.91
C ILE A 135 5.23 -7.08 1.50
N GLU A 136 4.19 -7.58 0.83
CA GLU A 136 4.14 -8.98 0.39
C GLU A 136 5.28 -9.31 -0.60
N VAL A 137 5.55 -8.41 -1.56
CA VAL A 137 6.62 -8.60 -2.54
C VAL A 137 7.99 -8.64 -1.86
N ILE A 138 8.31 -7.69 -0.97
CA ILE A 138 9.63 -7.69 -0.30
C ILE A 138 9.80 -8.89 0.63
N GLN A 139 8.73 -9.34 1.31
CA GLN A 139 8.77 -10.56 2.10
C GLN A 139 9.06 -11.78 1.22
N PHE A 140 8.43 -11.86 0.05
CA PHE A 140 8.70 -12.91 -0.94
C PHE A 140 10.14 -12.87 -1.45
N LEU A 141 10.64 -11.69 -1.86
CA LEU A 141 12.02 -11.50 -2.30
C LEU A 141 13.01 -11.94 -1.22
N ASN A 142 12.79 -11.52 0.03
CA ASN A 142 13.61 -11.93 1.16
C ASN A 142 13.61 -13.44 1.38
N ARG A 143 12.49 -14.13 1.11
CA ARG A 143 12.40 -15.59 1.20
C ARG A 143 13.17 -16.27 0.06
N VAL A 144 13.01 -15.82 -1.18
CA VAL A 144 13.76 -16.35 -2.33
C VAL A 144 15.26 -16.19 -2.15
N ARG A 145 15.72 -15.03 -1.65
CA ARG A 145 17.14 -14.78 -1.38
C ARG A 145 17.75 -15.78 -0.39
N ARG A 146 16.97 -16.30 0.56
CA ARG A 146 17.45 -17.30 1.55
C ARG A 146 17.51 -18.72 0.99
N LEU A 147 16.83 -18.98 -0.12
CA LEU A 147 16.77 -20.30 -0.77
C LEU A 147 17.82 -20.46 -1.88
N ARG A 148 18.47 -19.36 -2.26
CA ARG A 148 19.60 -19.32 -3.19
C ARG A 148 20.90 -19.22 -2.40
#